data_AF-N8S3Z4-F1
#
_entry.id   AF-N8S3Z4-F1
#
_cell.length_a   1.000
_cell.length_b   1.000
_cell.length_c   1.000
_cell.angle_alpha   90.00
_cell.angle_beta   90.00
_cell.angle_gamma   90.00
#
_symmetry.space_group_name_H-M   'P 1'
#
loop_
_entity.id
_entity.type
_entity.pdbx_description
1 polymer ?
#
loop_
_entity_poly.entity_id
_entity_poly.type
_entity_poly.pdbx_seq_one_letter_code
_entity_poly.pdbx_strand_id
1 'polypeptide(L)'
;MRFLSVNADCFLIELASLEETLALYNKLQNTQLNGIKDLVPAAKTILVFFNEIETNFKTLVASIQSLKIDSGFERSSQEVIVPIRYDGEDLAQVAELQGLSVADVIRKHHQSVWNVAFIGFAPGFAYISSPDKPFTDIPRLTVPRKKIPSGSLGLAGKYSGIYPKDSPGGWQLIGTTSEKMWDLERKNPALLLPGMTVHFEDVTHSPTTVNVPQQITRKVEPKQSLPLFTITAPSLQMLIQDEGRLNQTNIGVGVAGAMDVSAMHSANRIVGNPTDTPVIEVLNGGLKAKMQHAGVIAVAGTISNIHVKFADGQTADFASYQPIDLDEGDEFQILPPTAGLRNYLSVRGGIDVEPVLNSASFDSLAVLGPEPLKLGDTIYQGQVKATNISVNEVGKSDLPKAGEVVELDIVMGPRTDWFEQDSIELLCQQEWLVTNESNRVGLRLSGAQPLTRKITHELESEGTCIGALQIPPSGQPVLFMNDHPLTGGYPVIGSVAKHHWDLVAQIPAGCRIKFKKIAEFTDFENE
;
A
#
# COMPACT_ATOMS: atom_id res chain seq x y z
N MET A 1 -18.28 17.70 12.40
CA MET A 1 -16.93 17.23 12.04
C MET A 1 -16.35 16.58 13.27
N ARG A 2 -15.93 15.32 13.17
CA ARG A 2 -15.29 14.55 14.26
C ARG A 2 -13.82 14.34 13.93
N PHE A 3 -12.96 14.35 14.94
CA PHE A 3 -11.53 14.06 14.80
C PHE A 3 -11.19 12.85 15.65
N LEU A 4 -10.78 11.76 14.99
CA LEU A 4 -10.61 10.44 15.59
C LEU A 4 -9.14 10.05 15.63
N SER A 5 -8.67 9.56 16.78
CA SER A 5 -7.30 9.05 16.93
C SER A 5 -7.03 7.87 16.01
N VAL A 6 -5.84 7.82 15.39
CA VAL A 6 -5.40 6.67 14.56
C VAL A 6 -4.04 6.17 15.03
N ASN A 7 -3.01 7.02 14.98
CA ASN A 7 -1.68 6.74 15.50
C ASN A 7 -0.98 8.05 15.91
N ALA A 8 0.28 8.00 16.32
CA ALA A 8 1.01 9.18 16.77
C ALA A 8 1.27 10.21 15.64
N ASP A 9 1.34 9.76 14.38
CA ASP A 9 1.61 10.58 13.19
C ASP A 9 0.41 10.73 12.23
N CYS A 10 -0.77 10.25 12.62
CA CYS A 10 -1.98 10.39 11.80
C CYS A 10 -3.28 10.39 12.61
N PHE A 11 -4.30 11.03 12.05
CA PHE A 11 -5.67 11.03 12.59
C PHE A 11 -6.70 11.08 11.46
N LEU A 12 -7.93 10.65 11.76
CA LEU A 12 -9.02 10.62 10.79
C LEU A 12 -10.00 11.77 11.07
N ILE A 13 -10.37 12.52 10.04
CA ILE A 13 -11.46 13.49 10.08
C ILE A 13 -12.70 12.80 9.52
N GLU A 14 -13.81 12.82 10.25
CA GLU A 14 -15.10 12.34 9.78
C GLU A 14 -16.09 13.51 9.60
N LEU A 15 -16.75 13.52 8.44
CA LEU A 15 -17.66 14.57 7.99
C LEU A 15 -19.06 14.02 7.75
N ALA A 16 -20.06 14.90 7.63
CA ALA A 16 -21.45 14.46 7.47
C ALA A 16 -21.71 13.88 6.07
N SER A 17 -20.94 14.30 5.07
CA SER A 17 -21.18 13.99 3.66
C SER A 17 -19.91 13.94 2.83
N LEU A 18 -20.03 13.39 1.62
CA LEU A 18 -18.95 13.38 0.63
C LEU A 18 -18.64 14.79 0.15
N GLU A 19 -19.67 15.61 -0.02
CA GLU A 19 -19.57 17.00 -0.46
C GLU A 19 -18.72 17.83 0.51
N GLU A 20 -18.96 17.69 1.82
CA GLU A 20 -18.11 18.30 2.86
C GLU A 20 -16.67 17.79 2.82
N THR A 21 -16.50 16.48 2.60
CA THR A 21 -15.17 15.84 2.51
C THR A 21 -14.35 16.43 1.38
N LEU A 22 -14.94 16.56 0.19
CA LEU A 22 -14.25 17.13 -0.97
C LEU A 22 -13.96 18.63 -0.78
N ALA A 23 -14.90 19.38 -0.20
CA ALA A 23 -14.69 20.80 0.08
C ALA A 23 -13.53 21.03 1.07
N LEU A 24 -13.49 20.24 2.16
CA LEU A 24 -12.39 20.31 3.12
C LEU A 24 -11.07 19.85 2.50
N TYR A 25 -11.07 18.73 1.76
CA TYR A 25 -9.86 18.21 1.11
C TYR A 25 -9.22 19.26 0.19
N ASN A 26 -10.01 19.88 -0.71
CA ASN A 26 -9.54 20.94 -1.59
C ASN A 26 -8.99 22.13 -0.79
N LYS A 27 -9.67 22.51 0.30
CA LYS A 27 -9.20 23.60 1.17
C LYS A 27 -7.87 23.28 1.83
N LEU A 28 -7.68 22.06 2.32
CA LEU A 28 -6.43 21.61 2.95
C LEU A 28 -5.28 21.58 1.94
N GLN A 29 -5.53 21.05 0.74
CA GLN A 29 -4.54 21.04 -0.34
C GLN A 29 -4.08 22.45 -0.73
N ASN A 30 -5.00 23.41 -0.81
CA ASN A 30 -4.69 24.79 -1.18
C ASN A 30 -4.05 25.59 -0.03
N THR A 31 -4.42 25.31 1.22
CA THR A 31 -3.92 26.06 2.39
C THR A 31 -2.51 25.61 2.79
N GLN A 32 -2.14 24.35 2.53
CA GLN A 32 -0.84 23.77 2.85
C GLN A 32 -0.42 24.03 4.31
N LEU A 33 -1.23 23.56 5.25
CA LEU A 33 -0.93 23.71 6.69
C LEU A 33 0.42 23.05 7.02
N ASN A 34 1.25 23.77 7.78
CA ASN A 34 2.58 23.31 8.16
C ASN A 34 2.53 21.96 8.91
N GLY A 35 3.41 21.05 8.53
CA GLY A 35 3.51 19.72 9.13
C GLY A 35 2.58 18.66 8.56
N ILE A 36 1.59 18.97 7.71
CA ILE A 36 0.84 17.94 6.99
C ILE A 36 1.73 17.31 5.92
N LYS A 37 1.89 15.99 5.97
CA LYS A 37 2.67 15.20 5.01
C LYS A 37 1.82 14.70 3.86
N ASP A 38 0.63 14.19 4.17
CA ASP A 38 -0.24 13.58 3.17
C ASP A 38 -1.70 13.56 3.62
N LEU A 39 -2.61 13.43 2.65
CA LEU A 39 -4.06 13.46 2.83
C LEU A 39 -4.72 12.36 1.98
N VAL A 40 -5.49 11.47 2.62
CA VAL A 40 -6.22 10.41 1.94
C VAL A 40 -7.73 10.62 2.14
N PRO A 41 -8.43 11.24 1.17
CA PRO A 41 -9.88 11.38 1.22
C PRO A 41 -10.54 10.06 0.84
N ALA A 42 -11.60 9.68 1.55
CA ALA A 42 -12.35 8.47 1.29
C ALA A 42 -13.78 8.59 1.84
N ALA A 43 -14.76 8.56 0.93
CA ALA A 43 -16.19 8.76 1.23
C ALA A 43 -16.46 9.98 2.14
N LYS A 44 -16.69 9.76 3.43
CA LYS A 44 -16.98 10.81 4.43
C LYS A 44 -15.78 11.16 5.31
N THR A 45 -14.59 10.71 4.95
CA THR A 45 -13.41 10.81 5.79
C THR A 45 -12.20 11.38 5.07
N ILE A 46 -11.30 11.99 5.83
CA ILE A 46 -9.95 12.36 5.38
C ILE A 46 -8.96 11.84 6.42
N LEU A 47 -8.09 10.90 6.05
CA LEU A 47 -6.95 10.52 6.86
C LEU A 47 -5.83 11.55 6.64
N VAL A 48 -5.35 12.14 7.73
CA VAL A 48 -4.30 13.17 7.72
C VAL A 48 -3.03 12.57 8.30
N PHE A 49 -1.97 12.51 7.50
CA PHE A 49 -0.61 12.19 7.96
C PHE A 49 0.16 13.48 8.25
N PHE A 50 0.91 13.52 9.33
CA PHE A 50 1.68 14.71 9.72
C PHE A 50 3.07 14.40 10.29
N ASN A 51 3.92 15.42 10.33
CA ASN A 51 5.24 15.35 10.96
C ASN A 51 5.14 15.70 12.45
N GLU A 52 5.33 14.70 13.31
CA GLU A 52 5.29 14.81 14.77
C GLU A 52 6.33 15.78 15.35
N ILE A 53 7.40 16.07 14.60
CA ILE A 53 8.44 17.03 15.00
C ILE A 53 8.00 18.48 14.71
N GLU A 54 7.21 18.69 13.66
CA GLU A 54 6.81 20.03 13.20
C GLU A 54 5.46 20.48 13.78
N THR A 55 4.57 19.54 14.08
CA THR A 55 3.22 19.82 14.59
C THR A 55 2.67 18.65 15.41
N ASN A 56 1.48 18.80 15.96
CA ASN A 56 0.78 17.75 16.70
C ASN A 56 -0.73 17.78 16.41
N PHE A 57 -1.39 16.69 16.79
CA PHE A 57 -2.83 16.49 16.64
C PHE A 57 -3.65 17.73 17.07
N LYS A 58 -3.47 18.22 18.30
CA LYS A 58 -4.28 19.34 18.84
C LYS A 58 -4.10 20.63 18.04
N THR A 59 -2.87 20.91 17.60
CA THR A 59 -2.54 22.12 16.82
C THR A 59 -3.17 22.07 15.43
N LEU A 60 -3.11 20.91 14.77
CA LEU A 60 -3.75 20.71 13.47
C LEU A 60 -5.28 20.76 13.59
N VAL A 61 -5.87 20.11 14.58
CA VAL A 61 -7.33 20.16 14.81
C VAL A 61 -7.80 21.60 14.96
N ALA A 62 -7.16 22.39 15.83
CA ALA A 62 -7.52 23.80 16.02
C ALA A 62 -7.38 24.62 14.72
N SER A 63 -6.32 24.38 13.95
CA SER A 63 -6.09 25.05 12.67
C SER A 63 -7.17 24.69 11.65
N ILE A 64 -7.52 23.41 11.53
CA ILE A 64 -8.52 22.90 10.60
C ILE A 64 -9.92 23.39 10.96
N GLN A 65 -10.28 23.41 12.25
CA GLN A 65 -11.54 23.95 12.74
C GLN A 65 -11.70 25.45 12.42
N SER A 66 -10.60 26.21 12.37
CA SER A 66 -10.63 27.63 12.04
C SER A 66 -10.84 27.93 10.55
N LEU A 67 -10.74 26.92 9.68
CA LEU A 67 -10.91 27.09 8.24
C LEU A 67 -12.37 27.39 7.90
N LYS A 68 -12.59 28.47 7.15
CA LYS A 68 -13.86 28.70 6.48
C LYS A 68 -13.95 27.77 5.28
N ILE A 69 -14.84 26.78 5.36
CA ILE A 69 -15.16 25.87 4.26
C ILE A 69 -16.31 26.51 3.51
N ASP A 70 -16.00 27.13 2.37
CA ASP A 70 -17.04 27.61 1.47
C ASP A 70 -17.72 26.38 0.83
N SER A 71 -19.05 26.32 0.89
CA SER A 71 -19.85 25.22 0.34
C SER A 71 -19.85 25.20 -1.21
N GLY A 72 -19.15 26.15 -1.83
CA GLY A 72 -18.89 26.15 -3.27
C GLY A 72 -17.76 25.19 -3.59
N PHE A 73 -18.09 24.02 -4.12
CA PHE A 73 -17.12 23.17 -4.81
C PHE A 73 -16.58 23.97 -6.01
N GLU A 74 -15.36 24.53 -5.91
CA GLU A 74 -14.64 25.01 -7.09
C GLU A 74 -14.37 23.79 -7.97
N ARG A 75 -15.19 23.62 -9.00
CA ARG A 75 -15.03 22.55 -9.98
C ARG A 75 -13.66 22.71 -10.63
N SER A 76 -12.84 21.67 -10.56
CA SER A 76 -11.71 21.55 -11.48
C SER A 76 -12.28 21.65 -12.90
N SER A 77 -11.69 22.51 -13.72
CA SER A 77 -12.13 22.72 -15.12
C SER A 77 -11.72 21.57 -16.05
N GLN A 78 -11.29 20.43 -15.50
CA GLN A 78 -10.81 19.29 -16.28
C GLN A 78 -11.91 18.26 -16.46
N GLU A 79 -12.44 18.24 -17.68
CA GLU A 79 -13.41 17.26 -18.17
C GLU A 79 -12.70 16.14 -18.94
N VAL A 80 -13.13 14.90 -18.74
CA VAL A 80 -12.66 13.72 -19.49
C VAL A 80 -13.86 12.96 -20.05
N ILE A 81 -13.77 12.60 -21.32
CA ILE A 81 -14.74 11.73 -21.99
C ILE A 81 -14.17 10.31 -21.97
N VAL A 82 -14.95 9.35 -21.48
CA VAL A 82 -14.60 7.94 -21.48
C VAL A 82 -15.60 7.17 -22.36
N PRO A 83 -15.17 6.59 -23.49
CA PRO A 83 -16.05 5.79 -24.33
C PRO A 83 -16.36 4.45 -23.64
N ILE A 84 -17.64 4.09 -23.61
CA ILE A 84 -18.16 2.87 -22.98
C ILE A 84 -18.99 2.07 -23.98
N ARG A 85 -18.66 0.78 -24.09
CA ARG A 85 -19.56 -0.22 -24.67
C ARG A 85 -20.40 -0.78 -23.52
N TYR A 86 -21.71 -0.64 -23.57
CA TYR A 86 -22.61 -1.13 -22.51
C TYR A 86 -22.94 -2.62 -22.72
N ASP A 87 -21.92 -3.46 -22.55
CA ASP A 87 -21.97 -4.92 -22.70
C ASP A 87 -21.75 -5.67 -21.39
N GLY A 88 -21.89 -4.99 -20.24
CA GLY A 88 -21.64 -5.58 -18.94
C GLY A 88 -22.63 -6.69 -18.60
N GLU A 89 -22.12 -7.76 -17.99
CA GLU A 89 -22.91 -8.96 -17.66
C GLU A 89 -24.06 -8.71 -16.68
N ASP A 90 -23.96 -7.67 -15.85
CA ASP A 90 -24.98 -7.33 -14.84
C ASP A 90 -25.91 -6.21 -15.31
N LEU A 91 -25.77 -5.69 -16.53
CA LEU A 91 -26.55 -4.54 -17.01
C LEU A 91 -28.07 -4.79 -16.92
N ALA A 92 -28.51 -5.99 -17.30
CA ALA A 92 -29.92 -6.38 -17.19
C ALA A 92 -30.38 -6.49 -15.72
N GLN A 93 -29.52 -7.01 -14.84
CA GLN A 93 -29.82 -7.13 -13.41
C GLN A 93 -29.91 -5.74 -12.74
N VAL A 94 -29.01 -4.82 -13.09
CA VAL A 94 -29.07 -3.42 -12.62
C VAL A 94 -30.37 -2.76 -13.05
N ALA A 95 -30.82 -3.01 -14.29
CA ALA A 95 -32.10 -2.50 -14.78
C ALA A 95 -33.27 -3.03 -13.93
N GLU A 96 -33.30 -4.33 -13.62
CA GLU A 96 -34.30 -4.93 -12.73
C GLU A 96 -34.26 -4.32 -11.32
N LEU A 97 -33.08 -4.21 -10.71
CA LEU A 97 -32.89 -3.63 -9.37
C LEU A 97 -33.38 -2.18 -9.28
N GLN A 98 -33.28 -1.43 -10.37
CA GLN A 98 -33.69 -0.03 -10.44
C GLN A 98 -35.12 0.16 -10.95
N GLY A 99 -35.82 -0.92 -11.34
CA GLY A 99 -37.14 -0.85 -11.96
C GLY A 99 -37.14 -0.10 -13.31
N LEU A 100 -36.06 -0.22 -14.08
CA LEU A 100 -35.82 0.46 -15.35
C LEU A 100 -35.69 -0.53 -16.51
N SER A 101 -35.81 -0.02 -17.74
CA SER A 101 -35.33 -0.75 -18.91
C SER A 101 -33.80 -0.67 -19.03
N VAL A 102 -33.17 -1.62 -19.71
CA VAL A 102 -31.73 -1.56 -20.01
C VAL A 102 -31.38 -0.27 -20.75
N ALA A 103 -32.21 0.14 -21.72
CA ALA A 103 -32.02 1.39 -22.46
C ALA A 103 -32.09 2.62 -21.54
N ASP A 104 -32.96 2.61 -20.52
CA ASP A 104 -33.03 3.70 -19.53
C ASP A 104 -31.82 3.72 -18.60
N VAL A 105 -31.27 2.56 -18.21
CA VAL A 105 -30.01 2.51 -17.43
C VAL A 105 -28.87 3.13 -18.22
N ILE A 106 -28.68 2.70 -19.48
CA ILE A 106 -27.66 3.25 -20.38
C ILE A 106 -27.85 4.76 -20.53
N ARG A 107 -29.05 5.19 -20.89
CA ARG A 107 -29.37 6.60 -21.10
C ARG A 107 -29.11 7.43 -19.84
N LYS A 108 -29.55 6.97 -18.66
CA LYS A 108 -29.30 7.67 -17.40
C LYS A 108 -27.81 7.75 -17.07
N HIS A 109 -27.06 6.66 -17.22
CA HIS A 109 -25.63 6.64 -16.91
C HIS A 109 -24.86 7.59 -17.83
N HIS A 110 -25.13 7.53 -19.14
CA HIS A 110 -24.52 8.36 -20.18
C HIS A 110 -24.84 9.85 -20.03
N GLN A 111 -26.10 10.20 -19.76
CA GLN A 111 -26.54 11.60 -19.69
C GLN A 111 -26.20 12.31 -18.37
N SER A 112 -25.74 11.57 -17.35
CA SER A 112 -25.40 12.15 -16.05
C SER A 112 -24.01 12.77 -16.07
N VAL A 113 -23.85 13.84 -15.30
CA VAL A 113 -22.53 14.40 -15.01
C VAL A 113 -21.94 13.63 -13.83
N TRP A 114 -20.74 13.08 -14.02
CA TRP A 114 -20.04 12.31 -13.00
C TRP A 114 -18.80 13.08 -12.53
N ASN A 115 -18.50 13.02 -11.25
CA ASN A 115 -17.32 13.65 -10.65
C ASN A 115 -16.49 12.61 -9.91
N VAL A 116 -15.19 12.63 -10.14
CA VAL A 116 -14.26 11.76 -9.40
C VAL A 116 -14.20 12.23 -7.96
N ALA A 117 -14.73 11.42 -7.06
CA ALA A 117 -14.78 11.70 -5.64
C ALA A 117 -13.42 11.45 -5.00
N PHE A 118 -12.92 10.22 -5.06
CA PHE A 118 -11.63 9.84 -4.48
C PHE A 118 -11.04 8.61 -5.18
N ILE A 119 -9.78 8.32 -4.88
CA ILE A 119 -9.03 7.16 -5.39
C ILE A 119 -8.41 6.46 -4.19
N GLY A 120 -8.37 5.13 -4.20
CA GLY A 120 -7.71 4.41 -3.09
C GLY A 120 -7.97 2.91 -2.98
N PHE A 121 -8.74 2.30 -3.89
CA PHE A 121 -8.89 0.85 -3.94
C PHE A 121 -7.67 0.17 -4.57
N ALA A 122 -7.19 0.75 -5.67
CA ALA A 122 -6.00 0.34 -6.41
C ALA A 122 -5.47 1.57 -7.18
N PRO A 123 -4.22 1.55 -7.67
CA PRO A 123 -3.69 2.61 -8.52
C PRO A 123 -4.62 2.89 -9.71
N GLY A 124 -5.09 4.14 -9.81
CA GLY A 124 -6.01 4.58 -10.87
C GLY A 124 -7.47 4.11 -10.74
N PHE A 125 -7.88 3.40 -9.68
CA PHE A 125 -9.29 3.08 -9.45
C PHE A 125 -10.00 4.27 -8.80
N ALA A 126 -10.82 4.96 -9.59
CA ALA A 126 -11.56 6.13 -9.15
C ALA A 126 -12.99 5.77 -8.74
N TYR A 127 -13.42 6.26 -7.57
CA TYR A 127 -14.81 6.28 -7.16
C TYR A 127 -15.46 7.53 -7.72
N ILE A 128 -16.46 7.35 -8.57
CA ILE A 128 -17.08 8.43 -9.32
C ILE A 128 -18.53 8.58 -8.87
N SER A 129 -18.95 9.77 -8.51
CA SER A 129 -20.29 10.07 -8.00
C SER A 129 -20.97 11.12 -8.85
N SER A 130 -22.30 11.07 -8.94
CA SER A 130 -23.07 12.08 -9.67
C SER A 130 -23.93 12.89 -8.70
N PRO A 131 -23.90 14.24 -8.77
CA PRO A 131 -24.81 15.09 -7.99
C PRO A 131 -26.29 14.82 -8.30
N ASP A 132 -26.59 14.40 -9.53
CA ASP A 132 -27.94 14.12 -10.01
C ASP A 132 -28.51 12.80 -9.47
N LYS A 133 -27.67 11.97 -8.83
CA LYS A 133 -28.03 10.68 -8.23
C LYS A 133 -28.92 9.84 -9.17
N PRO A 134 -28.42 9.46 -10.36
CA PRO A 134 -29.24 8.83 -11.40
C PRO A 134 -29.84 7.47 -11.00
N PHE A 135 -29.21 6.82 -10.03
CA PHE A 135 -29.60 5.52 -9.48
C PHE A 135 -29.81 5.63 -7.98
N THR A 136 -30.70 4.79 -7.45
CA THR A 136 -30.75 4.51 -6.02
C THR A 136 -29.57 3.62 -5.63
N ASP A 137 -29.46 3.26 -4.36
CA ASP A 137 -28.37 2.43 -3.86
C ASP A 137 -28.33 1.06 -4.57
N ILE A 138 -27.24 0.79 -5.30
CA ILE A 138 -27.05 -0.47 -6.04
C ILE A 138 -26.24 -1.45 -5.18
N PRO A 139 -26.79 -2.58 -4.74
CA PRO A 139 -26.05 -3.52 -3.91
C PRO A 139 -24.91 -4.17 -4.69
N ARG A 140 -23.80 -4.40 -3.98
CA ARG A 140 -22.73 -5.30 -4.45
C ARG A 140 -23.26 -6.73 -4.57
N LEU A 141 -22.61 -7.55 -5.40
CA LEU A 141 -22.81 -8.98 -5.40
C LEU A 141 -22.53 -9.56 -4.02
N THR A 142 -23.37 -10.51 -3.61
CA THR A 142 -23.22 -11.26 -2.34
C THR A 142 -21.94 -12.08 -2.31
N VAL A 143 -21.53 -12.62 -3.45
CA VAL A 143 -20.24 -13.29 -3.64
C VAL A 143 -19.43 -12.51 -4.68
N PRO A 144 -18.29 -11.93 -4.31
CA PRO A 144 -17.47 -11.20 -5.26
C PRO A 144 -16.87 -12.12 -6.32
N ARG A 145 -16.72 -11.60 -7.54
CA ARG A 145 -16.00 -12.26 -8.62
C ARG A 145 -14.54 -12.41 -8.24
N LYS A 146 -13.96 -13.57 -8.57
CA LYS A 146 -12.52 -13.81 -8.42
C LYS A 146 -11.69 -12.93 -9.35
N LYS A 147 -12.26 -12.57 -10.51
CA LYS A 147 -11.60 -11.78 -11.54
C LYS A 147 -12.63 -10.91 -12.27
N ILE A 148 -12.39 -9.61 -12.27
CA ILE A 148 -13.02 -8.59 -13.10
C ILE A 148 -11.93 -8.08 -14.05
N PRO A 149 -12.14 -8.11 -15.38
CA PRO A 149 -11.16 -7.62 -16.34
C PRO A 149 -10.87 -6.11 -16.19
N SER A 150 -9.64 -5.71 -16.53
CA SER A 150 -9.31 -4.29 -16.75
C SER A 150 -10.25 -3.66 -17.79
N GLY A 151 -10.65 -2.41 -17.54
CA GLY A 151 -11.57 -1.65 -18.38
C GLY A 151 -13.06 -1.93 -18.11
N SER A 152 -13.40 -2.87 -17.20
CA SER A 152 -14.80 -3.08 -16.80
C SER A 152 -15.33 -1.87 -16.03
N LEU A 153 -16.50 -1.38 -16.44
CA LEU A 153 -17.28 -0.35 -15.77
C LEU A 153 -18.29 -1.02 -14.83
N GLY A 154 -18.28 -0.63 -13.56
CA GLY A 154 -19.20 -1.14 -12.56
C GLY A 154 -19.97 -0.06 -11.80
N LEU A 155 -21.10 -0.46 -11.21
CA LEU A 155 -21.88 0.31 -10.25
C LEU A 155 -21.94 -0.41 -8.89
N ALA A 156 -21.76 0.34 -7.81
CA ALA A 156 -22.01 -0.12 -6.45
C ALA A 156 -22.30 1.05 -5.51
N GLY A 157 -23.31 0.88 -4.66
CA GLY A 157 -23.89 1.92 -3.83
C GLY A 157 -24.33 3.11 -4.68
N LYS A 158 -23.76 4.28 -4.41
CA LYS A 158 -23.94 5.54 -5.16
C LYS A 158 -22.83 5.82 -6.19
N TYR A 159 -21.91 4.87 -6.39
CA TYR A 159 -20.69 5.08 -7.17
C TYR A 159 -20.71 4.35 -8.50
N SER A 160 -20.09 4.98 -9.49
CA SER A 160 -19.57 4.37 -10.72
C SER A 160 -18.04 4.30 -10.65
N GLY A 161 -17.44 3.37 -11.38
CA GLY A 161 -16.00 3.12 -11.32
C GLY A 161 -15.54 2.18 -12.41
N ILE A 162 -14.30 2.35 -12.86
CA ILE A 162 -13.68 1.51 -13.89
C ILE A 162 -12.48 0.80 -13.28
N TYR A 163 -12.43 -0.52 -13.47
CA TYR A 163 -11.32 -1.35 -12.98
C TYR A 163 -10.05 -1.09 -13.81
N PRO A 164 -8.95 -0.57 -13.23
CA PRO A 164 -7.74 -0.24 -13.98
C PRO A 164 -6.91 -1.47 -14.35
N LYS A 165 -7.05 -2.55 -13.58
CA LYS A 165 -6.36 -3.82 -13.78
C LYS A 165 -7.28 -4.98 -13.43
N ASP A 166 -6.88 -6.18 -13.82
CA ASP A 166 -7.56 -7.41 -13.41
C ASP A 166 -7.54 -7.53 -11.87
N SER A 167 -8.71 -7.58 -11.25
CA SER A 167 -8.83 -7.71 -9.79
C SER A 167 -10.11 -8.44 -9.39
N PRO A 168 -10.19 -9.04 -8.19
CA PRO A 168 -11.48 -9.46 -7.65
C PRO A 168 -12.37 -8.24 -7.37
N GLY A 169 -13.69 -8.45 -7.31
CA GLY A 169 -14.63 -7.39 -6.92
C GLY A 169 -16.09 -7.83 -6.98
N GLY A 170 -16.95 -7.06 -6.31
CA GLY A 170 -18.40 -7.35 -6.21
C GLY A 170 -19.28 -6.29 -6.86
N TRP A 171 -18.73 -5.39 -7.68
CA TRP A 171 -19.56 -4.35 -8.32
C TRP A 171 -20.37 -4.94 -9.47
N GLN A 172 -21.54 -4.37 -9.71
CA GLN A 172 -22.42 -4.76 -10.82
C GLN A 172 -21.85 -4.20 -12.13
N LEU A 173 -21.40 -5.06 -13.04
CA LEU A 173 -20.73 -4.69 -14.28
C LEU A 173 -21.74 -4.29 -15.35
N ILE A 174 -21.67 -3.05 -15.83
CA ILE A 174 -22.63 -2.49 -16.79
C ILE A 174 -22.03 -2.20 -18.17
N GLY A 175 -20.71 -2.23 -18.31
CA GLY A 175 -20.03 -2.01 -19.59
C GLY A 175 -18.52 -2.20 -19.53
N THR A 176 -17.86 -1.87 -20.63
CA THR A 176 -16.41 -1.93 -20.78
C THR A 176 -15.87 -0.76 -21.59
N THR A 177 -14.62 -0.39 -21.32
CA THR A 177 -13.86 0.59 -22.12
C THR A 177 -12.52 0.01 -22.57
N SER A 178 -12.00 0.49 -23.70
CA SER A 178 -10.63 0.24 -24.16
C SER A 178 -9.63 1.25 -23.60
N GLU A 179 -10.10 2.33 -22.97
CA GLU A 179 -9.23 3.32 -22.33
C GLU A 179 -8.47 2.68 -21.16
N LYS A 180 -7.15 2.85 -21.13
CA LYS A 180 -6.37 2.41 -19.99
C LYS A 180 -6.60 3.38 -18.83
N MET A 181 -7.14 2.92 -17.70
CA MET A 181 -7.30 3.81 -16.53
C MET A 181 -5.96 4.08 -15.82
N TRP A 182 -4.97 3.21 -16.01
CA TRP A 182 -3.62 3.33 -15.45
C TRP A 182 -2.57 3.09 -16.54
N ASP A 183 -1.65 4.04 -16.74
CA ASP A 183 -0.57 3.95 -17.72
C ASP A 183 0.65 4.77 -17.29
N LEU A 184 1.76 4.12 -16.94
CA LEU A 184 2.98 4.76 -16.46
C LEU A 184 3.68 5.64 -17.52
N GLU A 185 3.35 5.48 -18.80
CA GLU A 185 3.92 6.31 -19.88
C GLU A 185 3.24 7.69 -19.97
N ARG A 186 2.14 7.91 -19.26
CA ARG A 186 1.46 9.22 -19.21
C ARG A 186 2.13 10.16 -18.23
N LYS A 187 1.98 11.47 -18.48
CA LYS A 187 2.34 12.50 -17.51
C LYS A 187 1.68 12.27 -16.14
N ASN A 188 0.39 11.89 -16.16
CA ASN A 188 -0.35 11.44 -14.99
C ASN A 188 -0.72 9.97 -15.22
N PRO A 189 -0.20 9.02 -14.42
CA PRO A 189 -0.47 7.61 -14.63
C PRO A 189 -1.95 7.24 -14.55
N ALA A 190 -2.66 7.78 -13.57
CA ALA A 190 -4.10 7.66 -13.44
C ALA A 190 -4.80 8.58 -14.46
N LEU A 191 -5.71 8.02 -15.25
CA LEU A 191 -6.51 8.79 -16.22
C LEU A 191 -7.50 9.72 -15.50
N LEU A 192 -8.06 9.25 -14.40
CA LEU A 192 -9.03 9.95 -13.59
C LEU A 192 -8.37 10.35 -12.27
N LEU A 193 -8.52 11.61 -11.88
CA LEU A 193 -7.99 12.20 -10.64
C LEU A 193 -9.13 12.84 -9.84
N PRO A 194 -9.04 12.88 -8.49
CA PRO A 194 -10.04 13.54 -7.67
C PRO A 194 -10.33 14.97 -8.14
N GLY A 195 -11.62 15.33 -8.17
CA GLY A 195 -12.09 16.64 -8.62
C GLY A 195 -12.36 16.79 -10.11
N MET A 196 -11.94 15.84 -10.96
CA MET A 196 -12.25 15.86 -12.40
C MET A 196 -13.72 15.51 -12.66
N THR A 197 -14.27 16.07 -13.75
CA THR A 197 -15.59 15.71 -14.27
C THR A 197 -15.45 14.68 -15.38
N VAL A 198 -16.28 13.64 -15.34
CA VAL A 198 -16.27 12.50 -16.26
C VAL A 198 -17.59 12.48 -17.03
N HIS A 199 -17.48 12.34 -18.34
CA HIS A 199 -18.58 12.11 -19.24
C HIS A 199 -18.41 10.72 -19.87
N PHE A 200 -19.40 9.85 -19.70
CA PHE A 200 -19.39 8.54 -20.36
C PHE A 200 -20.10 8.65 -21.70
N GLU A 201 -19.44 8.23 -22.79
CA GLU A 201 -20.00 8.25 -24.13
C GLU A 201 -20.37 6.83 -24.58
N ASP A 202 -21.59 6.62 -25.07
CA ASP A 202 -22.06 5.30 -25.53
C ASP A 202 -21.52 5.01 -26.93
N VAL A 203 -20.60 4.05 -27.03
CA VAL A 203 -20.02 3.59 -28.30
C VAL A 203 -20.50 2.20 -28.70
N THR A 204 -21.58 1.68 -28.09
CA THR A 204 -22.07 0.31 -28.32
C THR A 204 -22.44 0.04 -29.79
N HIS A 205 -22.92 1.06 -30.50
CA HIS A 205 -23.29 0.98 -31.92
C HIS A 205 -22.32 1.73 -32.86
N SER A 206 -21.22 2.25 -32.33
CA SER A 206 -20.19 2.96 -33.09
C SER A 206 -18.96 2.07 -33.23
N PRO A 207 -18.43 1.81 -34.44
CA PRO A 207 -17.20 1.04 -34.59
C PRO A 207 -16.07 1.75 -33.88
N THR A 208 -15.61 1.20 -32.76
CA THR A 208 -14.43 1.70 -32.06
C THR A 208 -13.22 1.36 -32.92
N THR A 209 -12.62 2.37 -33.54
CA THR A 209 -11.34 2.21 -34.21
C THR A 209 -10.30 1.91 -33.13
N VAL A 210 -9.95 0.64 -32.97
CA VAL A 210 -8.86 0.25 -32.07
C VAL A 210 -7.57 0.71 -32.73
N ASN A 211 -7.12 1.91 -32.37
CA ASN A 211 -5.72 2.26 -32.59
C ASN A 211 -4.92 1.40 -31.62
N VAL A 212 -4.43 0.27 -32.13
CA VAL A 212 -3.38 -0.49 -31.46
C VAL A 212 -2.20 0.48 -31.36
N PRO A 213 -1.81 0.94 -30.16
CA PRO A 213 -0.61 1.73 -30.06
C PRO A 213 0.51 0.86 -30.64
N GLN A 214 1.26 1.39 -31.60
CA GLN A 214 2.56 0.81 -31.89
C GLN A 214 3.25 0.69 -30.54
N GLN A 215 3.55 -0.54 -30.12
CA GLN A 215 4.38 -0.79 -28.98
C GLN A 215 5.71 -0.12 -29.32
N ILE A 216 5.86 1.14 -28.94
CA ILE A 216 7.15 1.81 -28.87
C ILE A 216 7.80 1.10 -27.70
N THR A 217 8.39 -0.05 -27.99
CA THR A 217 9.41 -0.65 -27.16
C THR A 217 10.48 0.41 -27.11
N ARG A 218 10.43 1.23 -26.06
CA ARG A 218 11.55 2.11 -25.73
C ARG A 218 12.71 1.15 -25.55
N LYS A 219 13.58 1.09 -26.56
CA LYS A 219 14.90 0.49 -26.41
C LYS A 219 15.54 1.30 -25.30
N VAL A 220 15.50 0.76 -24.08
CA VAL A 220 16.38 1.21 -23.02
C VAL A 220 17.78 1.01 -23.63
N GLU A 221 18.44 2.12 -23.97
CA GLU A 221 19.84 2.04 -24.32
C GLU A 221 20.52 1.36 -23.14
N PRO A 222 21.29 0.28 -23.36
CA PRO A 222 21.88 -0.45 -22.26
C PRO A 222 22.77 0.52 -21.49
N LYS A 223 22.35 0.87 -20.28
CA LYS A 223 23.28 1.42 -19.30
C LYS A 223 24.42 0.41 -19.23
N GLN A 224 25.64 0.89 -19.43
CA GLN A 224 26.86 0.10 -19.25
C GLN A 224 27.11 -0.14 -17.75
N SER A 225 26.09 -0.59 -17.02
CA SER A 225 26.21 -0.90 -15.61
C SER A 225 26.94 -2.23 -15.46
N LEU A 226 27.84 -2.27 -14.48
CA LEU A 226 28.70 -3.41 -14.23
C LEU A 226 27.84 -4.55 -13.66
N PRO A 227 27.80 -5.75 -14.28
CA PRO A 227 27.11 -6.89 -13.69
C PRO A 227 27.86 -7.31 -12.41
N LEU A 228 27.20 -7.23 -11.26
CA LEU A 228 27.84 -7.48 -9.98
C LEU A 228 27.75 -8.95 -9.58
N PHE A 229 26.55 -9.51 -9.57
CA PHE A 229 26.34 -10.93 -9.29
C PHE A 229 25.09 -11.48 -9.95
N THR A 230 25.05 -12.80 -10.16
CA THR A 230 23.88 -13.53 -10.68
C THR A 230 23.30 -14.41 -9.59
N ILE A 231 21.98 -14.42 -9.45
CA ILE A 231 21.26 -15.26 -8.48
C ILE A 231 21.30 -16.71 -8.95
N THR A 232 21.84 -17.60 -8.13
CA THR A 232 22.02 -19.04 -8.42
C THR A 232 21.08 -19.93 -7.62
N ALA A 233 20.44 -19.42 -6.56
CA ALA A 233 19.30 -20.05 -5.91
C ALA A 233 18.36 -19.00 -5.29
N PRO A 234 17.04 -19.14 -5.44
CA PRO A 234 16.09 -18.16 -4.93
C PRO A 234 15.81 -18.35 -3.43
N SER A 235 15.39 -17.25 -2.79
CA SER A 235 14.72 -17.24 -1.49
C SER A 235 13.20 -17.41 -1.66
N LEU A 236 12.43 -17.45 -0.55
CA LEU A 236 10.96 -17.43 -0.59
C LEU A 236 10.41 -16.18 -1.29
N GLN A 237 11.08 -15.05 -1.12
CA GLN A 237 10.78 -13.79 -1.78
C GLN A 237 12.04 -12.89 -1.77
N MET A 238 12.30 -12.22 -2.88
CA MET A 238 13.41 -11.29 -3.06
C MET A 238 12.89 -10.06 -3.79
N LEU A 239 12.89 -8.91 -3.14
CA LEU A 239 12.34 -7.66 -3.68
C LEU A 239 13.38 -6.56 -3.62
N ILE A 240 13.43 -5.69 -4.62
CA ILE A 240 14.13 -4.42 -4.49
C ILE A 240 13.25 -3.48 -3.67
N GLN A 241 13.83 -2.86 -2.64
CA GLN A 241 13.16 -1.93 -1.74
C GLN A 241 14.05 -0.72 -1.45
N ASP A 242 13.46 0.47 -1.45
CA ASP A 242 14.01 1.68 -0.82
C ASP A 242 13.08 2.13 0.34
N GLU A 243 13.09 3.41 0.70
CA GLU A 243 12.18 3.96 1.72
C GLU A 243 10.70 4.00 1.29
N GLY A 244 10.42 3.77 0.00
CA GLY A 244 9.09 3.71 -0.56
C GLY A 244 8.69 4.93 -1.41
N ARG A 245 7.48 4.83 -1.99
CA ARG A 245 6.83 5.83 -2.84
C ARG A 245 6.10 6.88 -2.01
N LEU A 246 6.82 7.93 -1.65
CA LEU A 246 6.22 9.07 -0.94
C LEU A 246 5.38 9.94 -1.90
N ASN A 247 4.31 10.53 -1.36
CA ASN A 247 3.46 11.53 -2.03
C ASN A 247 2.76 11.03 -3.32
N GLN A 248 2.35 9.76 -3.37
CA GLN A 248 1.63 9.16 -4.51
C GLN A 248 0.18 8.74 -4.19
N THR A 249 -0.34 9.08 -3.01
CA THR A 249 -1.68 8.67 -2.56
C THR A 249 -2.81 9.31 -3.38
N ASN A 250 -2.57 10.52 -3.90
CA ASN A 250 -3.48 11.24 -4.78
C ASN A 250 -3.83 10.50 -6.09
N ILE A 251 -3.00 9.53 -6.49
CA ILE A 251 -3.22 8.66 -7.66
C ILE A 251 -3.53 7.20 -7.27
N GLY A 252 -3.77 6.94 -5.99
CA GLY A 252 -4.14 5.62 -5.49
C GLY A 252 -2.97 4.68 -5.21
N VAL A 253 -1.74 5.19 -5.09
CA VAL A 253 -0.53 4.39 -4.88
C VAL A 253 -0.07 4.49 -3.42
N GLY A 254 0.14 3.32 -2.79
CA GLY A 254 0.70 3.21 -1.45
C GLY A 254 2.22 3.42 -1.40
N VAL A 255 2.77 3.46 -0.19
CA VAL A 255 4.19 3.75 0.02
C VAL A 255 5.08 2.54 -0.29
N ALA A 256 4.67 1.31 0.05
CA ALA A 256 5.56 0.15 0.02
C ALA A 256 6.84 0.39 0.84
N GLY A 257 8.02 0.11 0.29
CA GLY A 257 9.30 0.31 1.01
C GLY A 257 9.77 -0.91 1.80
N ALA A 258 10.98 -0.83 2.35
CA ALA A 258 11.47 -1.82 3.30
C ALA A 258 10.53 -1.94 4.51
N MET A 259 10.20 -3.17 4.94
CA MET A 259 9.36 -3.33 6.13
C MET A 259 10.09 -3.03 7.44
N ASP A 260 11.40 -3.29 7.51
CA ASP A 260 12.30 -2.92 8.61
C ASP A 260 13.31 -1.89 8.08
N VAL A 261 12.94 -0.61 8.21
CA VAL A 261 13.68 0.51 7.61
C VAL A 261 15.00 0.70 8.34
N SER A 262 15.03 0.49 9.65
CA SER A 262 16.26 0.56 10.45
C SER A 262 17.31 -0.42 9.94
N ALA A 263 16.91 -1.66 9.65
CA ALA A 263 17.80 -2.68 9.10
C ALA A 263 18.31 -2.34 7.70
N MET A 264 17.44 -1.84 6.81
CA MET A 264 17.84 -1.34 5.50
C MET A 264 18.90 -0.24 5.62
N HIS A 265 18.67 0.75 6.50
CA HIS A 265 19.61 1.83 6.73
C HIS A 265 20.96 1.33 7.24
N SER A 266 20.98 0.39 8.18
CA SER A 266 22.21 -0.26 8.65
C SER A 266 22.93 -0.96 7.50
N ALA A 267 22.23 -1.76 6.68
CA ALA A 267 22.83 -2.44 5.52
C ALA A 267 23.56 -1.45 4.60
N ASN A 268 22.91 -0.33 4.28
CA ASN A 268 23.50 0.73 3.45
C ASN A 268 24.70 1.41 4.11
N ARG A 269 24.64 1.75 5.40
CA ARG A 269 25.77 2.37 6.10
C ARG A 269 27.00 1.45 6.15
N ILE A 270 26.81 0.13 6.28
CA ILE A 270 27.91 -0.84 6.32
C ILE A 270 28.74 -0.81 5.03
N VAL A 271 28.08 -0.73 3.88
CA VAL A 271 28.77 -0.63 2.57
C VAL A 271 29.13 0.82 2.20
N GLY A 272 28.77 1.78 3.04
CA GLY A 272 29.03 3.21 2.84
C GLY A 272 28.09 3.91 1.86
N ASN A 273 26.91 3.36 1.61
CA ASN A 273 25.88 4.01 0.79
C ASN A 273 25.08 5.04 1.61
N PRO A 274 24.45 6.04 0.95
CA PRO A 274 23.32 6.77 1.52
C PRO A 274 22.25 5.82 2.06
N THR A 275 21.61 6.17 3.18
CA THR A 275 20.69 5.27 3.91
C THR A 275 19.46 4.86 3.11
N ASP A 276 19.02 5.71 2.20
CA ASP A 276 17.88 5.56 1.29
C ASP A 276 18.20 4.79 0.00
N THR A 277 19.43 4.32 -0.16
CA THR A 277 19.84 3.56 -1.37
C THR A 277 19.03 2.26 -1.49
N PRO A 278 18.53 1.89 -2.68
CA PRO A 278 17.80 0.64 -2.87
C PRO A 278 18.62 -0.59 -2.47
N VAL A 279 17.97 -1.52 -1.75
CA VAL A 279 18.51 -2.80 -1.28
C VAL A 279 17.66 -3.97 -1.77
N ILE A 280 18.16 -5.19 -1.59
CA ILE A 280 17.35 -6.40 -1.77
C ILE A 280 16.80 -6.83 -0.40
N GLU A 281 15.48 -6.77 -0.22
CA GLU A 281 14.78 -7.40 0.90
C GLU A 281 14.63 -8.90 0.60
N VAL A 282 15.17 -9.75 1.48
CA VAL A 282 15.18 -11.22 1.35
C VAL A 282 14.36 -11.84 2.48
N LEU A 283 13.37 -12.66 2.12
CA LEU A 283 12.46 -13.30 3.07
C LEU A 283 12.99 -14.66 3.52
N ASN A 284 13.36 -14.78 4.79
CA ASN A 284 13.79 -16.03 5.44
C ASN A 284 15.11 -16.62 4.89
N GLY A 285 16.06 -15.77 4.50
CA GLY A 285 17.35 -16.20 3.93
C GLY A 285 17.21 -17.07 2.67
N GLY A 286 18.17 -17.94 2.42
CA GLY A 286 18.17 -18.92 1.33
C GLY A 286 18.73 -18.42 -0.01
N LEU A 287 18.82 -17.10 -0.22
CA LEU A 287 19.42 -16.50 -1.41
C LEU A 287 20.86 -16.99 -1.60
N LYS A 288 21.17 -17.46 -2.81
CA LYS A 288 22.55 -17.71 -3.28
C LYS A 288 22.86 -16.88 -4.51
N ALA A 289 24.06 -16.34 -4.57
CA ALA A 289 24.52 -15.61 -5.74
C ALA A 289 26.00 -15.85 -6.02
N LYS A 290 26.38 -15.67 -7.29
CA LYS A 290 27.75 -15.77 -7.77
C LYS A 290 28.22 -14.43 -8.30
N MET A 291 29.32 -13.94 -7.76
CA MET A 291 29.96 -12.68 -8.17
C MET A 291 30.44 -12.79 -9.63
N GLN A 292 30.04 -11.80 -10.43
CA GLN A 292 30.51 -11.60 -11.79
C GLN A 292 31.70 -10.63 -11.82
N HIS A 293 31.75 -9.69 -10.87
CA HIS A 293 32.86 -8.77 -10.65
C HIS A 293 33.04 -8.51 -9.16
N ALA A 294 34.24 -8.07 -8.76
CA ALA A 294 34.54 -7.79 -7.35
C ALA A 294 33.64 -6.69 -6.76
N GLY A 295 33.27 -6.83 -5.49
CA GLY A 295 32.47 -5.85 -4.80
C GLY A 295 32.25 -6.15 -3.32
N VAL A 296 31.79 -5.13 -2.60
CA VAL A 296 31.51 -5.20 -1.17
C VAL A 296 30.01 -5.31 -0.94
N ILE A 297 29.60 -6.31 -0.17
CA ILE A 297 28.21 -6.52 0.25
C ILE A 297 28.05 -6.38 1.76
N ALA A 298 26.81 -6.18 2.21
CA ALA A 298 26.43 -6.30 3.61
C ALA A 298 25.03 -6.86 3.74
N VAL A 299 24.81 -7.65 4.79
CA VAL A 299 23.50 -8.18 5.16
C VAL A 299 23.14 -7.69 6.56
N ALA A 300 21.96 -7.08 6.71
CA ALA A 300 21.38 -6.66 7.99
C ALA A 300 19.94 -7.17 8.13
N GLY A 301 19.22 -6.77 9.19
CA GLY A 301 17.91 -7.29 9.55
C GLY A 301 18.03 -8.40 10.57
N THR A 302 17.44 -9.56 10.27
CA THR A 302 17.69 -10.76 11.07
C THR A 302 19.13 -11.23 11.00
N ILE A 303 19.64 -11.78 12.11
CA ILE A 303 20.98 -12.34 12.21
C ILE A 303 21.03 -13.67 11.47
N SER A 304 21.61 -13.64 10.28
CA SER A 304 21.95 -14.81 9.47
C SER A 304 23.45 -14.93 9.31
N ASN A 305 23.96 -16.16 9.24
CA ASN A 305 25.31 -16.41 8.76
C ASN A 305 25.32 -16.31 7.22
N ILE A 306 26.37 -15.71 6.68
CA ILE A 306 26.64 -15.59 5.25
C ILE A 306 27.77 -16.55 4.94
N HIS A 307 27.43 -17.65 4.29
CA HIS A 307 28.39 -18.65 3.85
C HIS A 307 28.99 -18.21 2.52
N VAL A 308 30.31 -18.11 2.45
CA VAL A 308 31.05 -17.75 1.24
C VAL A 308 31.91 -18.93 0.82
N LYS A 309 31.85 -19.25 -0.47
CA LYS A 309 32.76 -20.16 -1.15
C LYS A 309 33.59 -19.36 -2.14
N PHE A 310 34.88 -19.28 -1.89
CA PHE A 310 35.82 -18.53 -2.70
C PHE A 310 36.14 -19.26 -4.01
N ALA A 311 36.59 -18.51 -5.02
CA ALA A 311 36.94 -19.05 -6.33
C ALA A 311 38.03 -20.14 -6.30
N ASP A 312 38.91 -20.12 -5.30
CA ASP A 312 39.97 -21.13 -5.07
C ASP A 312 39.46 -22.41 -4.37
N GLY A 313 38.18 -22.43 -3.99
CA GLY A 313 37.52 -23.57 -3.34
C GLY A 313 37.49 -23.51 -1.81
N GLN A 314 38.13 -22.53 -1.17
CA GLN A 314 38.01 -22.33 0.28
C GLN A 314 36.60 -21.86 0.66
N THR A 315 36.21 -22.04 1.92
CA THR A 315 34.93 -21.55 2.44
C THR A 315 35.10 -20.83 3.77
N ALA A 316 34.30 -19.79 3.99
CA ALA A 316 34.23 -19.06 5.25
C ALA A 316 32.78 -18.67 5.58
N ASP A 317 32.50 -18.49 6.85
CA ASP A 317 31.22 -17.95 7.32
C ASP A 317 31.43 -16.57 7.92
N PHE A 318 30.60 -15.62 7.49
CA PHE A 318 30.57 -14.26 7.99
C PHE A 318 29.27 -14.02 8.76
N ALA A 319 29.34 -13.33 9.89
CA ALA A 319 28.16 -12.79 10.57
C ALA A 319 27.49 -11.69 9.74
N SER A 320 26.20 -11.45 9.97
CA SER A 320 25.50 -10.24 9.52
C SER A 320 26.09 -8.98 10.18
N TYR A 321 25.71 -7.79 9.69
CA TYR A 321 26.14 -6.47 10.19
C TYR A 321 27.64 -6.16 10.04
N GLN A 322 28.30 -6.73 9.03
CA GLN A 322 29.68 -6.38 8.67
C GLN A 322 29.86 -6.31 7.14
N PRO A 323 30.84 -5.54 6.64
CA PRO A 323 31.15 -5.51 5.23
C PRO A 323 31.88 -6.81 4.83
N ILE A 324 31.48 -7.39 3.71
CA ILE A 324 32.11 -8.58 3.14
C ILE A 324 32.63 -8.21 1.76
N ASP A 325 33.95 -8.29 1.59
CA ASP A 325 34.62 -8.08 0.32
C ASP A 325 34.67 -9.41 -0.45
N LEU A 326 34.22 -9.40 -1.70
CA LEU A 326 34.11 -10.58 -2.55
C LEU A 326 34.74 -10.32 -3.91
N ASP A 327 35.49 -11.28 -4.41
CA ASP A 327 36.12 -11.23 -5.72
C ASP A 327 35.24 -11.85 -6.82
N GLU A 328 35.62 -11.64 -8.08
CA GLU A 328 34.98 -12.32 -9.21
C GLU A 328 35.07 -13.85 -9.05
N GLY A 329 33.93 -14.52 -9.25
CA GLY A 329 33.83 -15.97 -9.15
C GLY A 329 33.45 -16.50 -7.77
N ASP A 330 33.53 -15.68 -6.72
CA ASP A 330 33.08 -16.04 -5.38
C ASP A 330 31.56 -16.28 -5.35
N GLU A 331 31.12 -17.19 -4.49
CA GLU A 331 29.71 -17.49 -4.27
C GLU A 331 29.34 -17.21 -2.81
N PHE A 332 28.24 -16.51 -2.58
CA PHE A 332 27.72 -16.29 -1.23
C PHE A 332 26.29 -16.82 -1.07
N GLN A 333 25.98 -17.26 0.13
CA GLN A 333 24.66 -17.72 0.54
C GLN A 333 24.25 -17.05 1.86
N ILE A 334 23.08 -16.42 1.88
CA ILE A 334 22.44 -16.00 3.13
C ILE A 334 21.75 -17.22 3.74
N LEU A 335 22.22 -17.70 4.89
CA LEU A 335 21.58 -18.86 5.53
C LEU A 335 20.24 -18.48 6.18
N PRO A 336 19.26 -19.41 6.24
CA PRO A 336 18.01 -19.17 6.95
C PRO A 336 18.27 -18.75 8.41
N PRO A 337 17.56 -17.73 8.92
CA PRO A 337 17.73 -17.28 10.28
C PRO A 337 17.11 -18.26 11.29
N THR A 338 17.54 -18.18 12.55
CA THR A 338 16.93 -18.93 13.67
C THR A 338 15.88 -18.13 14.44
N ALA A 339 15.85 -16.81 14.26
CA ALA A 339 14.96 -15.84 14.88
C ALA A 339 14.78 -14.66 13.92
N GLY A 340 13.66 -13.95 13.94
CA GLY A 340 13.38 -12.93 12.92
C GLY A 340 13.02 -13.53 11.56
N LEU A 341 12.82 -12.67 10.56
CA LEU A 341 12.25 -13.10 9.28
C LEU A 341 12.90 -12.45 8.04
N ARG A 342 13.29 -11.17 8.09
CA ARG A 342 13.72 -10.42 6.90
C ARG A 342 15.18 -10.00 6.99
N ASN A 343 15.93 -10.28 5.91
CA ASN A 343 17.28 -9.77 5.69
C ASN A 343 17.25 -8.64 4.66
N TYR A 344 18.23 -7.73 4.74
CA TYR A 344 18.44 -6.66 3.77
C TYR A 344 19.87 -6.75 3.25
N LEU A 345 20.00 -7.05 1.96
CA LEU A 345 21.27 -7.15 1.25
C LEU A 345 21.55 -5.84 0.52
N SER A 346 22.60 -5.13 0.94
CA SER A 346 23.11 -3.95 0.27
C SER A 346 24.44 -4.24 -0.42
N VAL A 347 24.71 -3.49 -1.49
CA VAL A 347 25.95 -3.57 -2.27
C VAL A 347 26.56 -2.18 -2.34
N ARG A 348 27.89 -2.09 -2.17
CA ARG A 348 28.58 -0.79 -2.27
C ARG A 348 28.38 -0.18 -3.65
N GLY A 349 27.93 1.06 -3.68
CA GLY A 349 27.58 1.75 -4.92
C GLY A 349 26.15 1.51 -5.39
N GLY A 350 25.32 0.82 -4.60
CA GLY A 350 23.90 0.62 -4.85
C GLY A 350 23.58 -0.29 -6.04
N ILE A 351 22.29 -0.50 -6.27
CA ILE A 351 21.76 -1.34 -7.35
C ILE A 351 21.31 -0.44 -8.50
N ASP A 352 21.66 -0.78 -9.74
CA ASP A 352 21.12 -0.10 -10.93
C ASP A 352 19.69 -0.57 -11.15
N VAL A 353 18.75 0.29 -10.80
CA VAL A 353 17.32 0.04 -10.91
C VAL A 353 16.64 1.33 -11.31
N GLU A 354 15.72 1.25 -12.26
CA GLU A 354 14.94 2.41 -12.69
C GLU A 354 13.81 2.67 -11.68
N PRO A 355 13.74 3.87 -11.08
CA PRO A 355 12.67 4.19 -10.16
C PRO A 355 11.34 4.33 -10.91
N VAL A 356 10.28 3.72 -10.38
CA VAL A 356 8.90 3.86 -10.86
C VAL A 356 8.16 4.77 -9.89
N LEU A 357 7.67 5.91 -10.37
CA LEU A 357 7.06 6.96 -9.53
C LEU A 357 7.98 7.38 -8.38
N ASN A 358 9.23 7.69 -8.73
CA ASN A 358 10.29 8.17 -7.83
C ASN A 358 10.75 7.18 -6.75
N SER A 359 10.48 5.88 -6.88
CA SER A 359 11.00 4.85 -5.97
C SER A 359 11.26 3.52 -6.67
N ALA A 360 12.28 2.83 -6.20
CA ALA A 360 12.71 1.49 -6.62
C ALA A 360 11.96 0.36 -5.91
N SER A 361 11.07 0.66 -4.97
CA SER A 361 10.36 -0.37 -4.19
C SER A 361 9.39 -1.18 -5.02
N PHE A 362 9.25 -2.47 -4.75
CA PHE A 362 8.11 -3.23 -5.26
C PHE A 362 6.93 -3.19 -4.28
N ASP A 363 5.75 -2.76 -4.76
CA ASP A 363 4.48 -2.85 -4.05
C ASP A 363 3.73 -4.11 -4.51
N SER A 364 3.56 -5.08 -3.60
CA SER A 364 2.94 -6.37 -3.94
C SER A 364 1.43 -6.31 -4.18
N LEU A 365 0.72 -5.34 -3.57
CA LEU A 365 -0.71 -5.16 -3.77
C LEU A 365 -0.99 -4.40 -5.07
N ALA A 366 -0.24 -3.34 -5.31
CA ALA A 366 -0.32 -2.58 -6.54
C ALA A 366 0.27 -3.34 -7.74
N VAL A 367 1.21 -4.26 -7.51
CA VAL A 367 2.07 -4.87 -8.54
C VAL A 367 2.78 -3.75 -9.32
N LEU A 368 3.52 -2.93 -8.57
CA LEU A 368 4.13 -1.70 -9.06
C LEU A 368 5.60 -1.59 -8.60
N GLY A 369 6.48 -1.24 -9.53
CA GLY A 369 7.93 -1.18 -9.31
C GLY A 369 8.67 -2.32 -10.03
N PRO A 370 9.97 -2.49 -9.73
CA PRO A 370 10.78 -3.57 -10.29
C PRO A 370 10.17 -4.94 -9.96
N GLU A 371 10.17 -5.86 -10.94
CA GLU A 371 9.64 -7.20 -10.72
C GLU A 371 10.41 -7.93 -9.59
N PRO A 372 9.74 -8.81 -8.82
CA PRO A 372 10.42 -9.68 -7.86
C PRO A 372 11.55 -10.47 -8.52
N LEU A 373 12.71 -10.49 -7.85
CA LEU A 373 13.91 -11.14 -8.37
C LEU A 373 13.73 -12.67 -8.40
N LYS A 374 14.27 -13.32 -9.42
CA LYS A 374 14.20 -14.77 -9.64
C LYS A 374 15.57 -15.39 -9.92
N LEU A 375 15.60 -16.72 -9.93
CA LEU A 375 16.78 -17.49 -10.34
C LEU A 375 17.25 -17.05 -11.74
N GLY A 376 18.55 -16.80 -11.87
CA GLY A 376 19.18 -16.39 -13.12
C GLY A 376 19.21 -14.88 -13.36
N ASP A 377 18.51 -14.07 -12.55
CA ASP A 377 18.61 -12.62 -12.64
C ASP A 377 20.01 -12.15 -12.25
N THR A 378 20.50 -11.14 -12.95
CA THR A 378 21.78 -10.50 -12.67
C THR A 378 21.54 -9.12 -12.10
N ILE A 379 22.19 -8.83 -10.98
CA ILE A 379 22.16 -7.52 -10.32
C ILE A 379 23.32 -6.69 -10.85
N TYR A 380 23.01 -5.45 -11.22
CA TYR A 380 23.98 -4.50 -11.77
C TYR A 380 24.26 -3.38 -10.76
N GLN A 381 25.48 -2.85 -10.78
CA GLN A 381 25.89 -1.78 -9.85
C GLN A 381 25.37 -0.40 -10.29
N GLY A 382 24.72 0.33 -9.36
CA GLY A 382 24.01 1.59 -9.60
C GLY A 382 24.85 2.87 -9.65
N GLN A 383 26.16 2.79 -9.40
CA GLN A 383 27.08 3.94 -9.36
C GLN A 383 26.70 5.03 -8.34
N VAL A 384 25.98 4.66 -7.27
CA VAL A 384 25.70 5.55 -6.13
C VAL A 384 27.01 5.96 -5.47
N LYS A 385 27.16 7.26 -5.17
CA LYS A 385 28.38 7.78 -4.53
C LYS A 385 28.49 7.25 -3.10
N ALA A 386 29.36 6.27 -2.90
CA ALA A 386 29.64 5.72 -1.58
C ALA A 386 30.67 6.54 -0.80
N THR A 387 30.50 6.58 0.52
CA THR A 387 31.40 7.22 1.50
C THR A 387 32.16 6.15 2.31
N ASN A 388 32.61 6.50 3.52
CA ASN A 388 33.21 5.57 4.46
C ASN A 388 32.20 4.49 4.88
N ILE A 389 32.71 3.28 5.11
CA ILE A 389 31.95 2.17 5.66
C ILE A 389 31.69 2.37 7.16
N SER A 390 30.60 1.78 7.66
CA SER A 390 30.34 1.62 9.09
C SER A 390 30.67 0.19 9.52
N VAL A 391 31.61 0.03 10.45
CA VAL A 391 32.03 -1.29 10.99
C VAL A 391 31.45 -1.58 12.38
N ASN A 392 30.69 -0.65 12.95
CA ASN A 392 30.15 -0.73 14.31
C ASN A 392 28.61 -0.80 14.32
N GLU A 393 27.98 -1.12 13.19
CA GLU A 393 26.53 -1.39 13.19
C GLU A 393 26.27 -2.68 13.97
N VAL A 394 25.21 -2.67 14.78
CA VAL A 394 24.84 -3.83 15.60
C VAL A 394 23.37 -4.12 15.38
N GLY A 395 23.07 -5.37 15.02
CA GLY A 395 21.70 -5.84 14.87
C GLY A 395 20.99 -6.07 16.20
N LYS A 396 19.66 -6.08 16.15
CA LYS A 396 18.84 -6.48 17.30
C LYS A 396 19.08 -7.97 17.59
N SER A 397 19.46 -8.32 18.83
CA SER A 397 19.73 -9.70 19.25
C SER A 397 18.46 -10.48 19.59
N ASP A 398 17.43 -9.80 20.06
CA ASP A 398 16.24 -10.41 20.67
C ASP A 398 15.07 -10.42 19.68
N LEU A 399 15.30 -11.01 18.50
CA LEU A 399 14.26 -11.13 17.48
C LEU A 399 13.32 -12.31 17.79
N PRO A 400 12.03 -12.22 17.39
CA PRO A 400 11.04 -13.26 17.69
C PRO A 400 11.32 -14.59 17.02
N LYS A 401 11.04 -15.70 17.71
CA LYS A 401 11.05 -17.05 17.17
C LYS A 401 9.65 -17.64 17.12
N ALA A 402 9.41 -18.54 16.16
CA ALA A 402 8.14 -19.27 16.09
C ALA A 402 7.84 -19.95 17.44
N GLY A 403 6.61 -19.80 17.93
CA GLY A 403 6.18 -20.27 19.25
C GLY A 403 6.38 -19.28 20.40
N GLU A 404 7.09 -18.16 20.20
CA GLU A 404 7.21 -17.09 21.19
C GLU A 404 6.03 -16.10 21.12
N VAL A 405 5.87 -15.33 22.18
CA VAL A 405 4.87 -14.26 22.30
C VAL A 405 5.58 -12.92 22.18
N VAL A 406 5.10 -12.06 21.27
CA VAL A 406 5.59 -10.70 21.05
C VAL A 406 4.56 -9.72 21.58
N GLU A 407 4.96 -8.85 22.51
CA GLU A 407 4.11 -7.76 23.00
C GLU A 407 4.20 -6.56 22.04
N LEU A 408 3.07 -6.06 21.56
CA LEU A 408 3.00 -4.89 20.69
C LEU A 408 2.11 -3.81 21.30
N ASP A 409 2.68 -2.63 21.49
CA ASP A 409 1.93 -1.43 21.88
C ASP A 409 0.93 -1.03 20.79
N ILE A 410 -0.30 -0.72 21.20
CA ILE A 410 -1.40 -0.30 20.33
C ILE A 410 -2.02 1.02 20.80
N VAL A 411 -2.31 1.89 19.83
CA VAL A 411 -3.10 3.13 19.99
C VAL A 411 -4.53 2.83 19.52
N MET A 412 -5.53 3.10 20.33
CA MET A 412 -6.92 2.80 19.95
C MET A 412 -7.48 3.83 18.96
N GLY A 413 -8.29 3.35 18.01
CA GLY A 413 -8.98 4.15 16.99
C GLY A 413 -8.60 3.76 15.55
N PRO A 414 -9.27 4.32 14.54
CA PRO A 414 -10.33 5.33 14.63
C PRO A 414 -11.73 4.76 14.91
N ARG A 415 -11.93 3.44 14.82
CA ARG A 415 -13.25 2.79 14.95
C ARG A 415 -13.36 1.91 16.19
N THR A 416 -12.67 2.25 17.28
CA THR A 416 -12.86 1.55 18.56
C THR A 416 -14.32 1.61 19.02
N ASP A 417 -15.01 2.71 18.71
CA ASP A 417 -16.43 2.93 18.95
C ASP A 417 -17.37 1.97 18.17
N TRP A 418 -16.85 1.10 17.28
CA TRP A 418 -17.62 0.06 16.59
C TRP A 418 -17.67 -1.28 17.34
N PHE A 419 -16.94 -1.40 18.45
CA PHE A 419 -16.78 -2.65 19.18
C PHE A 419 -17.40 -2.56 20.58
N GLU A 420 -17.80 -3.71 21.10
CA GLU A 420 -18.19 -3.84 22.51
C GLU A 420 -16.95 -3.77 23.41
N GLN A 421 -17.15 -3.33 24.65
CA GLN A 421 -16.07 -3.23 25.64
C GLN A 421 -15.36 -4.59 25.84
N ASP A 422 -16.12 -5.68 25.90
CA ASP A 422 -15.58 -7.05 26.01
C ASP A 422 -14.65 -7.40 24.85
N SER A 423 -14.91 -6.92 23.63
CA SER A 423 -14.05 -7.17 22.47
C SER A 423 -12.76 -6.33 22.52
N ILE A 424 -12.84 -5.11 23.05
CA ILE A 424 -11.65 -4.26 23.27
C ILE A 424 -10.74 -4.89 24.34
N GLU A 425 -11.33 -5.41 25.40
CA GLU A 425 -10.59 -6.12 26.46
C GLU A 425 -10.00 -7.44 25.96
N LEU A 426 -10.81 -8.24 25.25
CA LEU A 426 -10.39 -9.49 24.64
C LEU A 426 -9.20 -9.29 23.69
N LEU A 427 -9.18 -8.21 22.90
CA LEU A 427 -8.05 -7.86 22.03
C LEU A 427 -6.71 -7.83 22.78
N CYS A 428 -6.69 -7.26 23.98
CA CYS A 428 -5.48 -7.07 24.78
C CYS A 428 -5.17 -8.27 25.70
N GLN A 429 -6.20 -9.04 26.07
CA GLN A 429 -6.06 -10.17 26.99
C GLN A 429 -5.57 -11.45 26.29
N GLN A 430 -6.08 -11.74 25.09
CA GLN A 430 -5.72 -12.96 24.38
C GLN A 430 -4.45 -12.81 23.54
N GLU A 431 -3.87 -13.96 23.19
CA GLU A 431 -2.76 -14.06 22.25
C GLU A 431 -3.27 -14.38 20.85
N TRP A 432 -2.70 -13.71 19.85
CA TRP A 432 -3.09 -13.81 18.46
C TRP A 432 -2.01 -14.50 17.64
N LEU A 433 -2.30 -15.68 17.11
CA LEU A 433 -1.38 -16.44 16.26
C LEU A 433 -1.16 -15.72 14.92
N VAL A 434 0.10 -15.46 14.56
CA VAL A 434 0.47 -15.03 13.22
C VAL A 434 0.41 -16.24 12.28
N THR A 435 -0.51 -16.20 11.32
CA THR A 435 -0.75 -17.32 10.40
C THR A 435 0.18 -17.30 9.19
N ASN A 436 0.25 -18.43 8.47
CA ASN A 436 1.01 -18.58 7.22
C ASN A 436 0.44 -17.76 6.05
N GLU A 437 -0.74 -17.14 6.21
CA GLU A 437 -1.33 -16.24 5.19
C GLU A 437 -0.78 -14.80 5.27
N SER A 438 0.13 -14.55 6.20
CA SER A 438 0.75 -13.24 6.42
C SER A 438 1.74 -12.87 5.32
N ASN A 439 1.72 -11.62 4.89
CA ASN A 439 2.60 -11.08 3.85
C ASN A 439 2.89 -9.58 4.08
N ARG A 440 3.43 -8.88 3.08
CA ARG A 440 3.76 -7.45 3.14
C ARG A 440 2.54 -6.51 3.20
N VAL A 441 1.37 -6.97 2.76
CA VAL A 441 0.11 -6.23 2.89
C VAL A 441 -0.32 -6.20 4.36
N GLY A 442 -0.14 -7.33 5.05
CA GLY A 442 -0.38 -7.39 6.49
C GLY A 442 -0.32 -8.79 7.08
N LEU A 443 -0.15 -8.85 8.40
CA LEU A 443 -0.18 -10.09 9.16
C LEU A 443 -1.64 -10.52 9.39
N ARG A 444 -1.95 -11.77 9.05
CA ARG A 444 -3.26 -12.38 9.29
C ARG A 444 -3.22 -13.09 10.63
N LEU A 445 -4.01 -12.57 11.57
CA LEU A 445 -3.98 -12.99 12.98
C LEU A 445 -5.16 -13.90 13.31
N SER A 446 -4.92 -14.93 14.12
CA SER A 446 -5.94 -15.88 14.56
C SER A 446 -5.97 -15.99 16.08
N GLY A 447 -7.11 -15.65 16.69
CA GLY A 447 -7.37 -15.77 18.12
C GLY A 447 -8.35 -16.90 18.41
N ALA A 448 -8.35 -17.37 19.65
CA ALA A 448 -9.27 -18.41 20.11
C ALA A 448 -10.74 -17.94 20.07
N GLN A 449 -10.96 -16.65 20.30
CA GLN A 449 -12.28 -16.02 20.23
C GLN A 449 -12.26 -14.86 19.24
N PRO A 450 -13.22 -14.80 18.28
CA PRO A 450 -13.34 -13.68 17.35
C PRO A 450 -13.84 -12.43 18.07
N LEU A 451 -13.38 -11.25 17.62
CA LEU A 451 -13.90 -9.98 18.10
C LEU A 451 -15.31 -9.72 17.56
N THR A 452 -16.17 -9.16 18.39
CA THR A 452 -17.56 -8.84 18.04
C THR A 452 -17.71 -7.35 17.81
N ARG A 453 -18.29 -6.99 16.66
CA ARG A 453 -18.69 -5.61 16.36
C ARG A 453 -20.10 -5.38 16.90
N LYS A 454 -20.33 -4.21 17.51
CA LYS A 454 -21.71 -3.78 17.85
C LYS A 454 -22.40 -3.11 16.67
N ILE A 455 -21.62 -2.51 15.76
CA ILE A 455 -22.09 -1.94 14.50
C ILE A 455 -21.83 -2.94 13.36
N THR A 456 -22.90 -3.37 12.69
CA THR A 456 -22.86 -4.48 11.73
C THR A 456 -23.11 -4.06 10.27
N HIS A 457 -23.49 -2.81 10.02
CA HIS A 457 -23.60 -2.30 8.66
C HIS A 457 -22.21 -2.11 8.02
N GLU A 458 -22.16 -2.03 6.69
CA GLU A 458 -20.91 -1.81 5.94
C GLU A 458 -20.36 -0.40 6.23
N LEU A 459 -19.06 -0.31 6.54
CA LEU A 459 -18.36 0.95 6.67
C LEU A 459 -18.07 1.48 5.26
N GLU A 460 -18.49 2.72 4.95
CA GLU A 460 -18.03 3.39 3.73
C GLU A 460 -16.49 3.44 3.73
N SER A 461 -15.83 3.38 2.57
CA SER A 461 -14.36 3.29 2.55
C SER A 461 -13.71 4.47 3.26
N GLU A 462 -12.70 4.19 4.09
CA GLU A 462 -11.92 5.17 4.85
C GLU A 462 -10.43 4.96 4.64
N GLY A 463 -9.63 6.00 4.83
CA GLY A 463 -8.17 5.90 4.79
C GLY A 463 -7.63 4.93 5.84
N THR A 464 -6.60 4.16 5.50
CA THR A 464 -5.90 3.28 6.44
C THR A 464 -4.40 3.59 6.47
N CYS A 465 -3.68 3.06 7.46
CA CYS A 465 -2.25 3.32 7.66
C CYS A 465 -1.49 2.03 8.03
N ILE A 466 -0.16 2.10 7.97
CA ILE A 466 0.73 1.08 8.53
C ILE A 466 0.42 0.93 10.02
N GLY A 467 0.38 -0.31 10.49
CA GLY A 467 0.03 -0.67 11.85
C GLY A 467 -1.48 -0.79 12.11
N ALA A 468 -2.35 -0.36 11.20
CA ALA A 468 -3.80 -0.46 11.40
C ALA A 468 -4.26 -1.91 11.60
N LEU A 469 -5.01 -2.15 12.67
CA LEU A 469 -5.60 -3.44 13.01
C LEU A 469 -7.05 -3.50 12.53
N GLN A 470 -7.22 -3.90 11.28
CA GLN A 470 -8.52 -4.02 10.65
C GLN A 470 -9.21 -5.31 11.11
N ILE A 471 -10.49 -5.23 11.48
CA ILE A 471 -11.27 -6.39 11.92
C ILE A 471 -12.33 -6.70 10.85
N PRO A 472 -12.20 -7.74 10.02
CA PRO A 472 -13.21 -8.21 9.06
C PRO A 472 -14.44 -8.83 9.75
N PRO A 473 -15.49 -9.23 9.01
CA PRO A 473 -16.70 -9.86 9.58
C PRO A 473 -16.43 -11.16 10.35
N SER A 474 -15.31 -11.84 10.07
CA SER A 474 -14.87 -13.02 10.82
C SER A 474 -14.46 -12.71 12.27
N GLY A 475 -14.22 -11.44 12.61
CA GLY A 475 -13.69 -11.02 13.91
C GLY A 475 -12.19 -11.32 14.10
N GLN A 476 -11.51 -11.86 13.09
CA GLN A 476 -10.08 -12.21 13.13
C GLN A 476 -9.22 -11.05 12.58
N PRO A 477 -8.33 -10.45 13.39
CA PRO A 477 -7.63 -9.23 13.00
C PRO A 477 -6.68 -9.38 11.81
N VAL A 478 -6.55 -8.29 11.06
CA VAL A 478 -5.54 -8.11 10.02
C VAL A 478 -4.70 -6.88 10.37
N LEU A 479 -3.41 -7.08 10.65
CA LEU A 479 -2.47 -6.01 10.95
C LEU A 479 -1.80 -5.53 9.66
N PHE A 480 -2.18 -4.34 9.18
CA PHE A 480 -1.66 -3.77 7.93
C PHE A 480 -0.20 -3.31 8.03
N MET A 481 0.55 -3.57 6.96
CA MET A 481 1.97 -3.23 6.81
C MET A 481 2.21 -2.49 5.48
N ASN A 482 3.45 -2.27 5.08
CA ASN A 482 3.87 -1.37 4.00
C ASN A 482 3.09 -1.43 2.67
N ASP A 483 2.57 -2.60 2.29
CA ASP A 483 1.82 -2.77 1.02
C ASP A 483 0.29 -2.77 1.25
N HIS A 484 -0.19 -2.19 2.37
CA HIS A 484 -1.61 -2.10 2.68
C HIS A 484 -2.38 -1.25 1.65
N PRO A 485 -3.70 -1.50 1.44
CA PRO A 485 -4.50 -0.64 0.60
C PRO A 485 -4.62 0.76 1.22
N LEU A 486 -4.69 1.82 0.41
CA LEU A 486 -4.89 3.17 0.95
C LEU A 486 -6.22 3.33 1.67
N THR A 487 -7.26 2.65 1.18
CA THR A 487 -8.60 2.70 1.76
C THR A 487 -9.16 1.32 2.04
N GLY A 488 -10.02 1.21 3.06
CA GLY A 488 -10.66 -0.04 3.46
C GLY A 488 -12.09 0.16 3.93
N GLY A 489 -12.92 -0.88 3.78
CA GLY A 489 -14.34 -0.88 4.20
C GLY A 489 -14.63 -1.69 5.46
N TYR A 490 -13.60 -2.02 6.25
CA TYR A 490 -13.76 -2.69 7.53
C TYR A 490 -13.17 -1.84 8.65
N PRO A 491 -13.81 -1.85 9.84
CA PRO A 491 -13.40 -1.01 10.96
C PRO A 491 -12.01 -1.38 11.45
N VAL A 492 -11.20 -0.37 11.70
CA VAL A 492 -9.90 -0.45 12.36
C VAL A 492 -10.10 -0.17 13.84
N ILE A 493 -9.85 -1.18 14.69
CA ILE A 493 -10.08 -1.08 16.14
C ILE A 493 -8.99 -0.27 16.85
N GLY A 494 -7.77 -0.30 16.32
CA GLY A 494 -6.57 0.36 16.82
C GLY A 494 -5.42 0.22 15.83
N SER A 495 -4.29 0.89 16.09
CA SER A 495 -3.08 0.80 15.27
C SER A 495 -1.86 0.50 16.12
N VAL A 496 -1.01 -0.43 15.68
CA VAL A 496 0.28 -0.73 16.31
C VAL A 496 1.16 0.53 16.27
N ALA A 497 1.73 0.86 17.41
CA ALA A 497 2.57 2.03 17.58
C ALA A 497 3.81 1.95 16.67
N LYS A 498 4.18 3.11 16.11
CA LYS A 498 5.22 3.24 15.08
C LYS A 498 6.58 2.66 15.46
N HIS A 499 6.98 2.77 16.74
CA HIS A 499 8.24 2.22 17.23
C HIS A 499 8.32 0.69 17.16
N HIS A 500 7.20 0.00 16.93
CA HIS A 500 7.15 -1.45 16.74
C HIS A 500 7.09 -1.91 15.28
N TRP A 501 7.00 -1.01 14.28
CA TRP A 501 6.85 -1.45 12.88
C TRP A 501 8.03 -2.32 12.39
N ASP A 502 9.27 -1.93 12.70
CA ASP A 502 10.45 -2.74 12.41
C ASP A 502 10.42 -4.12 13.12
N LEU A 503 9.86 -4.17 14.35
CA LEU A 503 9.70 -5.44 15.07
C LEU A 503 8.66 -6.32 14.38
N VAL A 504 7.51 -5.75 13.97
CA VAL A 504 6.46 -6.47 13.24
C VAL A 504 7.00 -7.08 11.95
N ALA A 505 7.89 -6.36 11.25
CA ALA A 505 8.56 -6.84 10.06
C ALA A 505 9.45 -8.08 10.30
N GLN A 506 9.79 -8.38 11.55
CA GLN A 506 10.60 -9.54 11.92
C GLN A 506 9.78 -10.66 12.57
N ILE A 507 8.46 -10.56 12.72
CA ILE A 507 7.64 -11.61 13.33
C ILE A 507 7.35 -12.73 12.30
N PRO A 508 7.89 -13.95 12.46
CA PRO A 508 7.54 -15.08 11.59
C PRO A 508 6.14 -15.65 11.90
N ALA A 509 5.60 -16.38 10.94
CA ALA A 509 4.42 -17.21 11.18
C ALA A 509 4.69 -18.23 12.31
N GLY A 510 3.67 -18.50 13.11
CA GLY A 510 3.79 -19.35 14.31
C GLY A 510 4.17 -18.60 15.59
N CYS A 511 4.58 -17.33 15.53
CA CYS A 511 4.59 -16.46 16.70
C CYS A 511 3.16 -16.10 17.14
N ARG A 512 3.04 -15.70 18.39
CA ARG A 512 1.83 -15.11 18.95
C ARG A 512 2.05 -13.64 19.26
N ILE A 513 1.05 -12.80 19.06
CA ILE A 513 1.08 -11.38 19.38
C ILE A 513 0.15 -11.13 20.56
N LYS A 514 0.63 -10.37 21.55
CA LYS A 514 -0.19 -9.82 22.62
C LYS A 514 -0.21 -8.31 22.51
N PHE A 515 -1.39 -7.71 22.44
CA PHE A 515 -1.50 -6.27 22.32
C PHE A 515 -1.54 -5.59 23.69
N LYS A 516 -0.79 -4.51 23.82
CA LYS A 516 -0.76 -3.67 25.00
C LYS A 516 -1.27 -2.28 24.65
N LYS A 517 -2.45 -1.94 25.15
CA LYS A 517 -3.03 -0.61 24.95
C LYS A 517 -2.17 0.45 25.66
N ILE A 518 -1.68 1.43 24.90
CA ILE A 518 -0.88 2.56 25.42
C ILE A 518 -1.59 3.92 25.32
N ALA A 519 -2.64 4.01 24.51
CA ALA A 519 -3.45 5.21 24.34
C ALA A 519 -4.92 4.83 24.10
N GLU A 520 -5.82 5.56 24.76
CA GLU A 520 -7.28 5.39 24.60
C GLU A 520 -7.78 6.01 23.30
N PHE A 521 -8.93 5.52 22.84
CA PHE A 521 -9.62 6.09 21.70
C PHE A 521 -10.06 7.51 22.04
N THR A 522 -9.71 8.46 21.18
CA THR A 522 -10.10 9.85 21.36
C THR A 522 -10.94 10.32 20.19
N ASP A 523 -12.09 10.90 20.52
CA ASP A 523 -13.06 11.50 19.61
C ASP A 523 -13.28 12.95 20.04
N PHE A 524 -12.77 13.88 19.23
CA PHE A 524 -13.02 15.30 19.43
C PHE A 524 -14.10 15.76 18.46
N GLU A 525 -15.25 16.14 19.00
CA GLU A 525 -16.30 16.83 18.25
C GLU A 525 -16.15 18.35 18.44
N ASN A 526 -16.55 19.13 17.43
CA ASN A 526 -16.74 20.57 17.63
C ASN A 526 -17.86 20.78 18.66
N GLU A 527 -17.56 21.41 19.80
CA GLU A 527 -18.58 22.02 20.66
C GLU A 527 -19.32 23.17 19.96
#